data_AF-W4LJH2-F1
#
_entry.id   AF-W4LJH2-F1
#
_cell.length_a   1.000
_cell.length_b   1.000
_cell.length_c   1.000
_cell.angle_alpha   90.00
_cell.angle_beta   90.00
_cell.angle_gamma   90.00
#
_symmetry.space_group_name_H-M   'P 1'
#
loop_
_entity.id
_entity.type
_entity.pdbx_description
1 polymer ?
#
loop_
_entity_poly.entity_id
_entity_poly.type
_entity_poly.pdbx_seq_one_letter_code
_entity_poly.pdbx_strand_id
1 'polypeptide(L)'
;SPLQLADSDRFEWRSIDYVKFVGKTEPLETVEVLAYKGELSEEQRQMLGFYQQGMDLYRQQHWEEAKAAFQASAKLEEDFPNRPTTPSQVYLGRCDYFIAHPPGEDWDGSWSLTSK
;
A
#
# COMPACT_ATOMS: atom_id res chain seq x y z
N SER A 1 -6.94 -4.84 -16.03
CA SER A 1 -6.65 -4.00 -14.85
C SER A 1 -6.55 -2.52 -15.27
N PRO A 2 -6.80 -1.54 -14.38
CA PRO A 2 -6.57 -0.12 -14.67
C PRO A 2 -5.17 0.18 -15.23
N LEU A 3 -4.16 -0.62 -14.86
CA LEU A 3 -2.79 -0.53 -15.39
C LEU A 3 -2.67 -0.94 -16.86
N GLN A 4 -3.47 -1.90 -17.33
CA GLN A 4 -3.51 -2.26 -18.77
C GLN A 4 -4.15 -1.15 -19.62
N LEU A 5 -4.96 -0.27 -19.01
CA LEU A 5 -5.56 0.90 -19.68
C LEU A 5 -4.63 2.12 -19.66
N ALA A 6 -3.64 2.16 -18.77
CA ALA A 6 -2.77 3.31 -18.55
C ALA A 6 -1.42 3.25 -19.28
N ASP A 7 -1.12 2.17 -20.01
CA ASP A 7 0.20 1.93 -20.62
C ASP A 7 1.30 1.99 -19.55
N SER A 8 1.33 0.98 -18.67
CA SER A 8 2.20 0.91 -17.48
C SER A 8 3.69 1.09 -17.74
N ASP A 9 4.12 1.00 -19.00
CA ASP A 9 5.50 1.24 -19.43
C ASP A 9 5.85 2.74 -19.44
N ARG A 10 4.84 3.62 -19.41
CA ARG A 10 5.00 5.08 -19.49
C ARG A 10 5.05 5.77 -18.14
N PHE A 11 4.67 5.09 -17.06
CA PHE A 11 4.47 5.71 -15.76
C PHE A 11 5.17 4.92 -14.65
N GLU A 12 5.61 5.66 -13.64
CA GLU A 12 5.98 5.10 -12.33
C GLU A 12 4.76 5.19 -11.44
N TRP A 13 4.44 4.09 -10.77
CA TRP A 13 3.21 3.95 -9.99
C TRP A 13 3.45 3.02 -8.79
N ARG A 14 2.50 3.03 -7.85
CA ARG A 14 2.44 2.04 -6.76
C ARG A 14 1.06 1.45 -6.60
N SER A 15 1.01 0.20 -6.19
CA SER A 15 -0.22 -0.42 -5.68
C SER A 15 -0.62 0.27 -4.38
N ILE A 16 -1.90 0.62 -4.24
CA ILE A 16 -2.47 1.19 -3.02
C ILE A 16 -3.22 0.12 -2.24
N ASP A 17 -4.15 -0.58 -2.89
CA ASP A 17 -4.95 -1.59 -2.21
C ASP A 17 -5.61 -2.56 -3.20
N TYR A 18 -6.01 -3.72 -2.68
CA TYR A 18 -6.82 -4.69 -3.40
C TYR A 18 -8.23 -4.68 -2.85
N VAL A 19 -9.17 -4.09 -3.60
CA VAL A 19 -10.57 -4.02 -3.18
C VAL A 19 -11.31 -5.25 -3.66
N LYS A 20 -11.80 -6.07 -2.72
CA LYS A 20 -12.74 -7.16 -2.99
C LYS A 20 -14.17 -6.65 -2.84
N PHE A 21 -14.93 -6.62 -3.93
CA PHE A 21 -16.36 -6.29 -3.89
C PHE A 21 -17.19 -7.53 -3.57
N VAL A 22 -18.24 -7.37 -2.75
CA VAL A 22 -19.21 -8.43 -2.49
C VAL A 22 -19.81 -8.91 -3.83
N GLY A 23 -19.63 -10.18 -4.14
CA GLY A 23 -20.13 -10.81 -5.37
C GLY A 23 -19.18 -10.81 -6.57
N LYS A 24 -17.96 -10.27 -6.46
CA LYS A 24 -16.91 -10.43 -7.49
C LYS A 24 -15.78 -11.33 -6.97
N THR A 25 -15.33 -12.26 -7.80
CA THR A 25 -14.28 -13.23 -7.49
C THR A 25 -12.87 -12.65 -7.62
N GLU A 26 -12.67 -11.65 -8.49
CA GLU A 26 -11.35 -11.04 -8.70
C GLU A 26 -11.21 -9.70 -7.96
N PRO A 27 -10.11 -9.51 -7.18
CA PRO A 27 -9.86 -8.24 -6.52
C PRO A 27 -9.51 -7.15 -7.55
N LEU A 28 -10.07 -5.95 -7.37
CA LEU A 28 -9.69 -4.79 -8.16
C LEU A 28 -8.51 -4.08 -7.48
N GLU A 29 -7.36 -4.09 -8.14
CA GLU A 29 -6.20 -3.34 -7.71
C GLU A 29 -6.40 -1.84 -7.97
N THR A 30 -6.21 -1.03 -6.93
CA THR A 30 -6.14 0.42 -7.03
C THR A 30 -4.68 0.84 -7.00
N VAL A 31 -4.31 1.73 -7.91
CA VAL A 31 -2.94 2.23 -8.06
C VAL A 31 -2.91 3.75 -8.00
N GLU A 32 -1.74 4.29 -7.65
CA GLU A 32 -1.43 5.71 -7.74
C GLU A 32 -0.29 5.91 -8.74
N VAL A 33 -0.52 6.78 -9.73
CA VAL A 33 0.53 7.24 -10.66
C VAL A 33 1.30 8.38 -9.99
N LEU A 34 2.63 8.26 -10.00
CA LEU A 34 3.52 9.19 -9.29
C LEU A 34 4.28 10.08 -10.27
N ALA A 35 4.75 9.53 -11.39
CA ALA A 35 5.53 10.26 -12.39
C ALA A 35 5.48 9.55 -13.75
N TYR A 36 6.01 10.19 -14.79
CA TYR A 36 6.40 9.48 -16.01
C TYR A 36 7.58 8.54 -15.73
N LYS A 37 7.78 7.56 -16.62
CA LYS A 37 8.86 6.59 -16.52
C LYS A 37 10.22 7.30 -16.41
N GLY A 38 10.99 6.95 -15.37
CA GLY A 38 12.29 7.54 -15.11
C GLY A 38 12.29 8.96 -14.53
N GLU A 39 11.12 9.56 -14.25
CA GLU A 39 11.02 10.93 -13.75
C GLU A 39 10.76 11.04 -12.23
N LEU A 40 10.87 9.93 -11.49
CA LEU A 40 10.81 10.02 -10.03
C LEU A 40 11.95 10.88 -9.49
N SER A 41 11.67 11.67 -8.45
CA SER A 41 12.72 12.26 -7.63
C SER A 41 13.47 11.17 -6.85
N GLU A 42 14.64 11.50 -6.30
CA GLU A 42 15.36 10.56 -5.43
C GLU A 42 14.57 10.22 -4.17
N GLU A 43 13.91 11.22 -3.58
CA GLU A 43 13.02 11.02 -2.42
C GLU A 43 11.84 10.11 -2.77
N GLN A 44 11.22 10.28 -3.95
CA GLN A 44 10.13 9.41 -4.39
C GLN A 44 10.60 7.97 -4.65
N ARG A 45 11.81 7.77 -5.20
CA ARG A 45 12.40 6.41 -5.34
C ARG A 45 12.62 5.76 -3.98
N GLN A 46 13.18 6.49 -3.02
CA GLN A 46 13.41 5.98 -1.66
C GLN A 46 12.10 5.67 -0.94
N MET A 47 11.11 6.56 -1.05
CA MET A 47 9.75 6.36 -0.55
C MET A 47 9.15 5.07 -1.11
N LEU A 48 9.20 4.88 -2.43
CA LEU A 48 8.71 3.66 -3.07
C LEU A 48 9.45 2.40 -2.62
N GLY A 49 10.76 2.47 -2.42
CA GLY A 49 11.56 1.37 -1.89
C GLY A 49 11.10 0.93 -0.50
N PHE A 50 10.93 1.88 0.41
CA PHE A 50 10.41 1.60 1.76
C PHE A 50 8.96 1.12 1.73
N TYR A 51 8.12 1.70 0.87
CA TYR A 51 6.73 1.29 0.71
C TYR A 51 6.64 -0.17 0.25
N GLN A 52 7.39 -0.55 -0.79
CA GLN A 52 7.39 -1.91 -1.33
C GLN A 52 7.91 -2.90 -0.29
N GLN A 53 8.98 -2.56 0.43
CA GLN A 53 9.48 -3.35 1.55
C GLN A 53 8.41 -3.57 2.62
N GLY A 54 7.67 -2.51 2.99
CA GLY A 54 6.56 -2.60 3.94
C GLY A 54 5.46 -3.53 3.45
N MET A 55 5.10 -3.45 2.18
CA MET A 55 4.08 -4.33 1.58
C MET A 55 4.50 -5.80 1.57
N ASP A 56 5.76 -6.10 1.30
CA ASP A 56 6.27 -7.47 1.29
C ASP A 56 6.27 -8.07 2.69
N LEU A 57 6.68 -7.30 3.70
CA LEU A 57 6.64 -7.70 5.12
C LEU A 57 5.21 -7.83 5.64
N TYR A 58 4.33 -6.91 5.26
CA TYR A 58 2.91 -6.93 5.63
C TYR A 58 2.23 -8.22 5.15
N ARG A 59 2.48 -8.63 3.89
CA ARG A 59 1.94 -9.89 3.35
C ARG A 59 2.50 -11.14 4.04
N GLN A 60 3.69 -11.05 4.61
CA GLN A 60 4.33 -12.11 5.39
C GLN A 60 3.91 -12.09 6.87
N GLN A 61 3.01 -11.20 7.28
CA GLN A 61 2.59 -11.00 8.67
C GLN A 61 3.71 -10.53 9.61
N HIS A 62 4.78 -9.94 9.06
CA HIS A 62 5.88 -9.37 9.82
C HIS A 62 5.55 -7.93 10.23
N TRP A 63 4.56 -7.76 11.12
CA TRP A 63 3.90 -6.47 11.33
C TRP A 63 4.79 -5.35 11.86
N GLU A 64 5.67 -5.64 12.82
CA GLU A 64 6.56 -4.64 13.41
C GLU A 64 7.59 -4.13 12.38
N GLU A 65 8.10 -5.04 11.56
CA GLU A 65 9.06 -4.72 10.50
C GLU A 65 8.37 -3.97 9.36
N ALA A 66 7.17 -4.40 8.97
CA ALA A 66 6.34 -3.71 7.99
C ALA A 66 6.03 -2.29 8.46
N LYS A 67 5.64 -2.13 9.73
CA LYS A 67 5.38 -0.83 10.36
C LYS A 67 6.60 0.08 10.28
N ALA A 68 7.80 -0.41 10.61
CA ALA A 68 9.02 0.39 10.51
C ALA A 68 9.30 0.86 9.07
N ALA A 69 9.09 -0.01 8.08
CA ALA A 69 9.25 0.35 6.66
C ALA A 69 8.20 1.39 6.22
N PHE A 70 6.93 1.22 6.59
CA PHE A 70 5.89 2.22 6.29
C PHE A 70 6.14 3.55 7.01
N GLN A 71 6.72 3.56 8.21
CA GLN A 71 7.11 4.80 8.90
C GLN A 71 8.22 5.53 8.15
N ALA A 72 9.18 4.81 7.56
CA ALA A 72 10.22 5.39 6.73
C ALA A 72 9.64 5.96 5.43
N SER A 73 8.75 5.22 4.77
CA SER A 73 8.02 5.68 3.57
C SER A 73 7.17 6.93 3.86
N ALA A 74 6.39 6.94 4.94
CA ALA A 74 5.49 8.04 5.29
C ALA A 74 6.21 9.38 5.53
N LYS A 75 7.47 9.35 5.98
CA LYS A 75 8.30 10.56 6.16
C LYS A 75 8.69 11.24 4.84
N LEU A 76 8.65 10.48 3.74
CA LEU A 76 9.04 10.92 2.41
C LEU A 76 7.83 11.10 1.48
N GLU A 77 6.62 10.79 1.94
CA GLU A 77 5.41 11.01 1.17
C GLU A 77 5.00 12.48 1.21
N GLU A 78 4.55 12.96 0.05
CA GLU A 78 3.98 14.29 -0.08
C GLU A 78 2.67 14.38 0.70
N ASP A 79 2.56 15.41 1.54
CA ASP A 79 1.31 15.78 2.19
C ASP A 79 0.50 16.66 1.25
N PHE A 80 -0.69 16.18 0.86
CA PHE A 80 -1.60 16.92 0.02
C PHE A 80 -2.71 17.52 0.89
N PRO A 81 -2.96 18.85 0.86
CA PRO A 81 -3.91 19.52 1.76
C PRO A 81 -5.33 18.93 1.77
N ASN A 82 -5.73 18.25 0.69
CA ASN A 82 -7.05 17.65 0.53
C ASN A 82 -7.05 16.12 0.66
N ARG A 83 -5.93 15.52 1.07
CA ARG A 83 -5.80 14.08 1.28
C ARG A 83 -5.61 13.82 2.78
N PRO A 84 -6.61 13.28 3.48
CA PRO A 84 -6.56 13.13 4.93
C PRO A 84 -5.56 12.07 5.40
N THR A 85 -5.09 11.21 4.50
CA THR A 85 -4.12 10.17 4.81
C THR A 85 -3.30 9.80 3.59
N THR A 86 -2.09 9.34 3.80
CA THR A 86 -1.25 8.76 2.77
C THR A 86 -1.34 7.22 2.76
N PRO A 87 -0.97 6.55 1.66
CA PRO A 87 -0.95 5.09 1.61
C PRO A 87 -0.10 4.47 2.71
N SER A 88 1.09 5.02 3.00
CA SER A 88 1.91 4.49 4.09
C SER A 88 1.22 4.64 5.45
N GLN A 89 0.56 5.76 5.72
CA GLN A 89 -0.20 5.96 6.96
C GLN A 89 -1.38 4.98 7.11
N VAL A 90 -2.06 4.64 6.01
CA VAL A 90 -3.13 3.62 6.03
C VAL A 90 -2.56 2.28 6.49
N TYR A 91 -1.45 1.83 5.90
CA TYR A 91 -0.84 0.55 6.28
C TYR A 91 -0.21 0.58 7.67
N LEU A 92 0.26 1.72 8.18
CA LEU A 92 0.66 1.85 9.58
C LEU A 92 -0.50 1.51 10.53
N GLY A 93 -1.67 2.08 10.29
CA GLY A 93 -2.86 1.75 11.07
C GLY A 93 -3.26 0.27 10.97
N ARG A 94 -3.08 -0.35 9.80
CA ARG A 94 -3.32 -1.80 9.62
C ARG A 94 -2.31 -2.65 10.38
N CYS A 95 -1.03 -2.28 10.36
CA CYS A 95 0.01 -2.97 11.12
C CYS A 95 -0.28 -2.89 12.62
N ASP A 96 -0.61 -1.70 13.13
CA ASP A 96 -1.00 -1.50 14.54
C ASP A 96 -2.19 -2.38 14.92
N TYR A 97 -3.20 -2.47 14.05
CA TYR A 97 -4.35 -3.33 14.28
C TYR A 97 -3.96 -4.81 14.34
N PHE A 98 -3.16 -5.31 13.39
CA PHE A 98 -2.77 -6.73 13.34
C PHE A 98 -1.72 -7.12 14.37
N ILE A 99 -0.92 -6.18 14.89
CA ILE A 99 -0.10 -6.43 16.08
C ILE A 99 -1.02 -6.75 17.29
N ALA A 100 -2.09 -5.97 17.45
CA ALA A 100 -3.05 -6.18 18.54
C ALA A 100 -4.04 -7.34 18.29
N HIS A 101 -4.33 -7.62 17.02
CA HIS A 101 -5.33 -8.60 16.57
C HIS A 101 -4.75 -9.44 15.42
N PRO A 102 -3.74 -10.29 15.69
CA PRO A 102 -3.09 -11.06 14.64
C PRO A 102 -4.12 -11.93 13.90
N PRO A 103 -4.11 -11.91 12.56
CA PRO A 103 -5.00 -12.77 11.81
C PRO A 103 -4.53 -14.23 11.91
N GLY A 104 -5.37 -15.17 11.46
CA GLY A 104 -4.98 -16.59 11.44
C GLY A 104 -3.93 -16.90 10.36
N GLU A 105 -3.39 -18.12 10.40
CA GLU A 105 -2.39 -18.60 9.40
C GLU A 105 -2.94 -18.59 7.97
N ASP A 106 -4.25 -18.79 7.80
CA ASP A 106 -4.96 -18.77 6.51
C ASP A 106 -5.31 -17.36 6.01
N TRP A 107 -4.73 -16.31 6.60
CA TRP A 107 -5.02 -14.94 6.19
C TRP A 107 -4.58 -14.67 4.74
N ASP A 108 -5.51 -14.14 3.95
CA ASP A 108 -5.39 -14.00 2.51
C ASP A 108 -4.78 -12.65 2.07
N GLY A 109 -4.17 -11.91 3.01
CA GLY A 109 -3.62 -10.59 2.75
C GLY A 109 -4.67 -9.46 2.74
N SER A 110 -5.95 -9.76 2.94
CA SER A 110 -7.02 -8.76 2.84
C SER A 110 -7.21 -7.97 4.13
N TRP A 111 -7.50 -6.68 3.97
CA TRP A 111 -7.98 -5.84 5.06
C TRP A 111 -9.51 -5.91 5.12
N SER A 112 -10.06 -6.37 6.24
CA SER A 112 -11.50 -6.38 6.48
C SER A 112 -11.78 -5.99 7.92
N LEU A 113 -12.26 -4.76 8.12
CA LEU A 113 -12.87 -4.37 9.39
C LEU A 113 -14.32 -4.86 9.36
N THR A 114 -14.59 -6.03 9.93
CA THR A 114 -15.98 -6.40 10.26
C THR A 114 -16.41 -5.57 11.45
N SER A 115 -16.83 -4.32 11.23
CA SER A 115 -17.79 -3.72 12.16
C SER A 115 -19.13 -4.37 11.86
N LYS A 116 -19.74 -4.95 12.89
CA LYS A 116 -21.19 -5.14 12.91
C LYS A 116 -21.90 -3.80 12.80
#